data_AF-A0A9E5N9F5-F1
#
_entry.id   AF-A0A9E5N9F5-F1
#
_cell.length_a   1.000
_cell.length_b   1.000
_cell.length_c   1.000
_cell.angle_alpha   90.00
_cell.angle_beta   90.00
_cell.angle_gamma   90.00
#
_symmetry.space_group_name_H-M   'P 1'
#
loop_
_entity.id
_entity.type
_entity.pdbx_description
1 polymer ?
#
loop_
_entity_poly.entity_id
_entity_poly.type
_entity_poly.pdbx_seq_one_letter_code
_entity_poly.pdbx_strand_id
1 'polypeptide(L)'
;MDKEMFPVVYCNLVKITHAGIEFLYDFKRLGPEATTPEDAPTLTRIILHPAVAKSFATALVDNIKKYEEKFGEIPPPPQPSPEHDSKVH
;
A
#
# COMPACT_ATOMS: atom_id res chain seq x y z
N MET A 1 -16.49 25.28 -16.28
CA MET A 1 -16.31 23.82 -16.13
C MET A 1 -16.07 23.58 -14.66
N ASP A 2 -17.06 23.04 -13.95
CA ASP A 2 -16.80 22.52 -12.60
C ASP A 2 -15.72 21.46 -12.73
N LYS A 3 -14.61 21.67 -12.03
CA LYS A 3 -13.50 20.75 -12.02
C LYS A 3 -14.00 19.48 -11.31
N GLU A 4 -14.17 18.39 -12.06
CA GLU A 4 -14.44 17.09 -11.45
C GLU A 4 -13.40 16.85 -10.36
N MET A 5 -13.88 16.84 -9.12
CA MET A 5 -13.05 16.58 -7.96
C MET A 5 -13.18 15.11 -7.64
N PHE A 6 -12.12 14.36 -7.89
CA PHE A 6 -12.06 12.97 -7.50
C PHE A 6 -12.16 12.85 -5.97
N PRO A 7 -12.90 11.86 -5.45
CA PRO A 7 -13.01 11.65 -4.01
C PRO A 7 -11.63 11.32 -3.41
N VAL A 8 -11.34 11.91 -2.25
CA VAL A 8 -10.15 11.55 -1.46
C VAL A 8 -10.41 10.19 -0.80
N VAL A 9 -9.49 9.24 -1.00
CA VAL A 9 -9.58 7.89 -0.43
C VAL A 9 -8.52 7.72 0.64
N TYR A 10 -8.94 7.42 1.87
CA TYR A 10 -8.03 6.95 2.92
C TYR A 10 -7.79 5.45 2.77
N CYS A 11 -6.53 5.02 2.85
CA CYS A 11 -6.12 3.62 2.87
C CYS A 11 -4.99 3.40 3.87
N ASN A 12 -4.93 2.21 4.46
CA ASN A 12 -3.85 1.79 5.35
C ASN A 12 -3.10 0.54 4.82
N LEU A 13 -3.45 0.07 3.62
CA LEU A 13 -2.84 -1.07 2.96
C LEU A 13 -2.76 -0.81 1.46
N VAL A 14 -1.65 -1.19 0.83
CA VAL A 14 -1.51 -1.25 -0.63
C VAL A 14 -0.97 -2.62 -1.03
N LYS A 15 -1.65 -3.30 -1.95
CA LYS A 15 -1.16 -4.53 -2.59
C LYS A 15 -0.67 -4.17 -3.98
N ILE A 16 0.62 -4.40 -4.23
CA ILE A 16 1.24 -4.15 -5.53
C ILE A 16 1.40 -5.49 -6.24
N THR A 17 0.83 -5.60 -7.44
CA THR A 17 1.03 -6.75 -8.34
C THR A 17 1.41 -6.24 -9.74
N HIS A 18 1.81 -7.14 -10.62
CA HIS A 18 2.09 -6.79 -12.02
C HIS A 18 1.53 -7.85 -12.96
N ALA A 19 1.15 -7.43 -14.16
CA ALA A 19 0.72 -8.31 -15.23
C ALA A 19 1.33 -7.80 -16.54
N GLY A 20 2.26 -8.56 -17.13
CA GLY A 20 2.88 -8.35 -18.46
C GLY A 20 3.43 -6.97 -18.81
N ILE A 21 2.55 -5.97 -18.88
CA ILE A 21 2.77 -4.59 -19.30
C ILE A 21 2.26 -3.55 -18.29
N GLU A 22 1.74 -3.96 -17.14
CA GLU A 22 1.12 -3.07 -16.15
C GLU A 22 1.49 -3.45 -14.72
N PHE A 23 1.60 -2.44 -13.86
CA PHE A 23 1.65 -2.56 -12.41
C PHE A 23 0.32 -2.12 -11.82
N LEU A 24 -0.24 -2.93 -10.94
CA LEU A 24 -1.52 -2.70 -10.28
C LEU A 24 -1.26 -2.36 -8.81
N TYR A 25 -1.78 -1.23 -8.38
CA TYR A 25 -1.75 -0.75 -7.00
C TYR A 25 -3.18 -0.80 -6.45
N ASP A 26 -3.45 -1.83 -5.67
CA ASP A 26 -4.72 -2.01 -4.97
C ASP A 26 -4.65 -1.35 -3.61
N PHE A 27 -5.25 -0.18 -3.48
CA PHE A 27 -5.39 0.51 -2.20
C PHE A 27 -6.59 -0.07 -1.46
N LYS A 28 -6.35 -0.54 -0.25
CA LYS A 28 -7.28 -1.29 0.58
C LYS A 28 -7.40 -0.65 1.96
N ARG A 29 -8.48 -0.98 2.65
CA ARG A 29 -8.64 -0.70 4.09
C ARG A 29 -8.73 -2.01 4.85
N LEU A 30 -7.73 -2.27 5.67
CA LEU A 30 -7.78 -3.32 6.67
C LEU A 30 -8.52 -2.75 7.89
N GLY A 31 -9.75 -3.22 8.08
CA GLY A 31 -10.65 -2.85 9.18
C GLY A 31 -11.08 -4.09 9.98
N PRO A 32 -11.88 -3.94 11.05
CA PRO A 32 -12.32 -5.06 11.87
C PRO A 32 -13.04 -6.17 11.08
N GLU A 33 -13.75 -5.80 10.00
CA GLU A 33 -14.43 -6.75 9.12
C GLU A 33 -13.50 -7.61 8.25
N ALA A 34 -12.24 -7.21 8.07
CA ALA A 34 -11.24 -7.92 7.27
C ALA A 34 -10.02 -8.24 8.13
N THR A 35 -9.87 -9.50 8.52
CA THR A 35 -8.79 -9.94 9.41
C THR A 35 -7.49 -10.24 8.68
N THR A 36 -7.52 -10.33 7.34
CA THR A 36 -6.33 -10.56 6.51
C THR A 36 -6.19 -9.51 5.39
N PRO A 37 -4.97 -9.20 4.92
CA PRO A 37 -4.73 -8.35 3.75
C PRO A 37 -5.38 -8.87 2.45
N GLU A 38 -5.61 -10.18 2.37
CA GLU A 38 -6.20 -10.85 1.21
C GLU A 38 -7.70 -10.57 1.13
N ASP A 39 -8.38 -10.69 2.27
CA ASP A 39 -9.84 -10.49 2.40
C ASP A 39 -10.25 -9.02 2.41
N ALA A 40 -9.31 -8.09 2.65
CA ALA A 40 -9.61 -6.66 2.64
C ALA A 40 -10.06 -6.19 1.24
N PRO A 41 -11.22 -5.51 1.12
CA PRO A 41 -11.74 -5.05 -0.17
C PRO A 41 -10.88 -3.92 -0.76
N THR A 42 -10.74 -3.92 -2.09
CA THR A 42 -10.07 -2.83 -2.83
C THR A 42 -10.98 -1.61 -2.87
N LEU A 43 -10.49 -0.49 -2.33
CA LEU A 43 -11.16 0.81 -2.37
C LEU A 43 -10.95 1.51 -3.71
N THR A 44 -9.71 1.46 -4.21
CA THR A 44 -9.35 2.02 -5.52
C THR A 44 -8.15 1.27 -6.08
N ARG A 45 -8.11 1.15 -7.41
CA ARG A 45 -7.00 0.55 -8.15
C ARG A 45 -6.37 1.59 -9.06
N ILE A 46 -5.07 1.77 -8.92
CA ILE A 46 -4.27 2.53 -9.89
C ILE A 46 -3.49 1.54 -10.74
N ILE A 47 -3.52 1.73 -12.06
CA ILE A 47 -2.79 0.93 -13.03
C ILE A 47 -1.71 1.82 -13.65
N LEU A 48 -0.44 1.40 -13.54
CA LEU A 48 0.70 2.15 -14.05
C LEU A 48 1.46 1.33 -15.10
N HIS A 49 1.92 2.01 -16.16
CA HIS A 49 2.89 1.43 -17.07
C HIS A 49 4.26 1.25 -16.36
N PRO A 50 5.08 0.24 -16.69
CA PRO A 50 6.34 -0.07 -15.99
C PRO A 50 7.30 1.11 -15.79
N ALA A 51 7.45 1.97 -16.79
CA ALA A 51 8.29 3.16 -16.68
C ALA A 51 7.79 4.15 -15.62
N VAL A 52 6.47 4.33 -15.55
CA VAL A 52 5.83 5.21 -14.54
C VAL A 52 5.92 4.59 -13.16
N ALA A 53 5.69 3.27 -13.04
CA ALA A 53 5.85 2.55 -11.77
C ALA A 53 7.28 2.67 -11.21
N LYS A 54 8.30 2.56 -12.07
CA LYS A 54 9.70 2.75 -11.68
C LYS A 54 9.97 4.18 -11.22
N SER A 55 9.50 5.18 -11.96
CA SER A 55 9.64 6.59 -11.57
C SER A 55 8.91 6.89 -10.26
N PHE A 56 7.72 6.32 -10.06
CA PHE A 56 6.94 6.45 -8.83
C PHE A 56 7.71 5.88 -7.64
N ALA A 57 8.30 4.69 -7.77
CA ALA A 57 9.07 4.06 -6.70
C ALA A 57 10.26 4.93 -6.26
N THR A 58 11.04 5.47 -7.21
CA THR A 58 12.14 6.39 -6.90
C THR A 58 11.64 7.64 -6.19
N ALA A 59 10.62 8.29 -6.74
CA ALA A 59 10.06 9.50 -6.13
C ALA A 59 9.49 9.24 -4.73
N LEU A 60 8.84 8.10 -4.50
CA LEU A 60 8.28 7.72 -3.21
C LEU A 60 9.40 7.55 -2.17
N VAL A 61 10.46 6.82 -2.50
CA VAL A 61 11.62 6.63 -1.60
C VAL A 61 12.23 7.98 -1.21
N ASP A 62 12.43 8.88 -2.18
CA ASP A 62 13.00 10.19 -1.91
C ASP A 62 12.09 11.07 -1.03
N ASN A 63 10.77 10.97 -1.21
CA ASN A 63 9.82 11.69 -0.35
C ASN A 63 9.73 11.12 1.06
N ILE A 64 9.82 9.80 1.22
CA ILE A 64 9.88 9.15 2.54
C ILE A 64 11.12 9.63 3.31
N LYS A 65 12.30 9.62 2.68
CA LYS A 65 13.53 10.12 3.31
C LYS A 65 13.39 11.56 3.80
N LYS A 66 12.88 12.45 2.95
CA LYS A 66 12.64 13.86 3.32
C LYS A 66 11.63 14.03 4.44
N TYR A 67 10.63 13.15 4.49
CA TYR A 67 9.66 13.13 5.59
C TYR A 67 10.36 12.73 6.89
N GLU A 68 11.15 11.65 6.87
CA GLU A 68 11.85 11.14 8.06
C GLU A 68 12.91 12.10 8.59
N GLU A 69 13.65 12.79 7.70
CA GLU A 69 14.58 13.86 8.07
C GLU A 69 13.90 14.98 8.87
N LYS A 70 12.62 15.24 8.59
CA LYS A 70 11.86 16.33 9.21
C LYS A 70 11.06 15.90 10.43
N PHE A 71 10.50 14.70 10.43
CA PHE A 71 9.53 14.24 11.43
C PHE A 71 10.02 13.06 12.27
N GLY A 72 11.20 12.52 11.97
CA GLY A 72 11.74 11.32 12.60
C GLY A 72 11.43 10.06 11.80
N GLU A 73 12.15 8.98 12.13
CA GLU A 73 12.05 7.67 11.48
C GLU A 73 10.64 7.09 11.59
N ILE A 74 10.14 6.54 10.48
CA ILE A 74 8.88 5.80 10.47
C ILE A 74 9.15 4.46 11.17
N PRO A 75 8.42 4.14 12.27
CA PRO A 75 8.62 2.88 12.93
C PRO A 75 8.32 1.72 11.97
N PRO A 76 9.08 0.61 12.03
CA PRO A 76 8.81 -0.53 11.19
C PRO A 76 7.37 -1.01 11.42
N PRO A 77 6.68 -1.48 10.36
CA PRO A 77 5.36 -2.05 10.52
C PRO A 77 5.43 -3.19 11.55
N PRO A 78 4.40 -3.37 12.39
CA PRO A 78 4.38 -4.45 13.37
C PRO A 78 4.60 -5.77 12.64
N GLN A 79 5.72 -6.44 12.93
CA GLN A 79 5.99 -7.76 12.38
C GLN A 79 4.95 -8.72 12.97
N PRO A 80 4.27 -9.54 12.15
CA PRO A 80 3.49 -10.64 12.69
C PRO A 80 4.47 -11.58 13.38
N SER A 81 4.43 -11.63 14.72
CA SER A 81 5.21 -12.58 15.50
C SER A 81 4.85 -14.00 15.04
N PRO A 82 5.83 -14.84 14.67
CA PRO A 82 5.58 -16.25 14.39
C PRO A 82 5.36 -17.00 15.70
N GLU A 83 4.23 -16.76 16.37
CA GLU A 83 3.79 -17.52 17.53
C GLU A 83 2.37 -18.02 17.26
N HIS A 84 2.26 -19.23 16.69
CA HIS A 84 1.22 -20.22 17.01
C HIS A 84 1.40 -21.62 16.37
N ASP A 85 2.51 -21.93 15.69
CA ASP A 85 2.80 -23.32 15.24
C ASP A 85 3.65 -24.09 16.27
N SER A 86 3.18 -24.10 17.52
CA SER A 86 3.74 -24.99 18.56
C SER A 86 2.61 -25.47 19.46
N LYS A 87 1.72 -26.27 18.88
CA LYS A 87 0.97 -27.38 19.50
C LYS A 87 -0.11 -27.82 18.52
N VAL A 88 0.15 -28.88 17.75
CA VAL A 88 -0.70 -30.07 17.49
C VAL A 88 -0.02 -30.86 16.36
N HIS A 89 0.95 -31.72 16.70
CA HIS A 89 0.92 -33.17 16.49
C HIS A 89 2.22 -33.77 17.03
#